data_AF-A0A8T4K9A4-F1
#
_entry.id   AF-A0A8T4K9A4-F1
#
_cell.length_a   1.000
_cell.length_b   1.000
_cell.length_c   1.000
_cell.angle_alpha   90.00
_cell.angle_beta   90.00
_cell.angle_gamma   90.00
#
_symmetry.space_group_name_H-M   'P 1'
#
loop_
_entity.id
_entity.type
_entity.pdbx_description
1 polymer ?
#
loop_
_entity_poly.entity_id
_entity_poly.type
_entity_poly.pdbx_seq_one_letter_code
_entity_poly.pdbx_strand_id
1 'polypeptide(L)' 'MTTRTIKDVDDETWRKLKMLSAGHDATMGKILKKITNDYEERSRNFWDKILNGEKILSDKEADEMESFVKKLRKEKGFR' A
#
# COMPACT_ATOMS: atom_id res chain seq x y z
N MET A 1 29.08 3.13 8.94
CA MET A 1 27.80 2.81 8.27
C MET A 1 26.72 3.67 8.90
N THR A 2 25.87 4.31 8.11
CA THR A 2 24.78 5.14 8.64
C THR A 2 23.56 4.25 8.93
N THR A 3 23.26 4.02 10.20
CA THR A 3 22.06 3.28 10.60
C THR A 3 20.82 4.16 10.39
N ARG A 4 19.84 3.67 9.62
CA ARG A 4 18.56 4.35 9.40
C ARG A 4 17.48 3.67 10.25
N THR A 5 16.63 4.48 10.88
CA THR A 5 15.47 4.02 11.64
C THR A 5 14.18 4.26 10.84
N ILE A 6 13.14 3.48 11.14
CA ILE A 6 11.80 3.69 10.60
C ILE A 6 11.03 4.53 11.62
N LYS A 7 10.51 5.68 11.19
CA LYS A 7 9.69 6.55 12.05
C LYS A 7 8.27 6.03 12.15
N ASP A 8 7.60 6.35 13.26
CA ASP A 8 6.17 6.12 13.47
C ASP A 8 5.72 4.66 13.39
N VAL A 9 6.61 3.74 13.76
CA VAL A 9 6.28 2.32 13.90
C VAL A 9 5.89 2.05 15.36
N ASP A 10 4.64 1.66 15.58
CA ASP A 10 4.16 1.25 16.89
C ASP A 10 4.78 -0.10 17.33
N ASP A 11 4.69 -0.38 18.64
CA ASP A 11 5.28 -1.58 19.24
C ASP A 11 4.71 -2.89 18.68
N GLU A 12 3.44 -2.91 18.31
CA GLU A 12 2.78 -4.08 17.75
C GLU A 12 3.33 -4.39 16.34
N THR A 13 3.42 -3.37 15.51
CA THR A 13 3.99 -3.42 14.16
C THR A 13 5.45 -3.81 14.22
N TRP A 14 6.23 -3.24 15.15
CA TRP A 14 7.63 -3.62 15.35
C TRP A 14 7.79 -5.09 15.77
N ARG A 15 6.91 -5.58 16.65
CA ARG A 15 6.87 -6.99 17.07
C ARG A 15 6.55 -7.90 15.89
N LYS A 16 5.55 -7.57 15.07
CA LYS A 16 5.19 -8.31 13.85
C LYS A 16 6.36 -8.40 12.87
N LEU A 17 7.06 -7.30 12.65
CA LEU A 17 8.26 -7.26 11.80
C LEU A 17 9.37 -8.19 12.31
N LYS A 18 9.62 -8.20 13.63
CA LYS A 18 10.61 -9.11 14.24
C LYS A 18 10.22 -10.58 14.07
N MET A 19 8.95 -10.92 14.30
CA MET A 19 8.45 -12.28 14.12
C MET A 19 8.60 -12.74 12.67
N LEU A 20 8.31 -11.87 11.69
CA LEU A 20 8.52 -12.16 10.26
C LEU A 20 9.99 -12.42 9.94
N SER A 21 10.90 -11.60 10.46
CA SER A 21 12.34 -11.79 10.29
C SER A 21 12.81 -13.13 10.84
N ALA A 22 12.34 -13.51 12.03
CA ALA A 22 12.68 -14.78 12.67
C ALA A 22 12.08 -15.99 11.94
N GLY A 23 10.81 -15.91 11.52
CA GLY A 23 10.12 -17.02 10.86
C GLY A 23 10.63 -17.35 9.45
N HIS A 24 11.33 -16.41 8.80
CA HIS A 24 11.85 -16.57 7.44
C HIS A 24 13.37 -16.64 7.36
N ASP A 25 14.07 -16.70 8.50
CA ASP A 25 15.54 -16.64 8.60
C ASP A 25 16.15 -15.54 7.71
N ALA A 26 15.51 -14.37 7.74
CA ALA A 26 15.83 -13.25 6.86
C ALA A 26 16.09 -12.00 7.69
N THR A 27 17.12 -11.25 7.32
CA THR A 27 17.40 -9.97 7.97
C THR A 27 16.24 -8.99 7.73
N MET A 28 15.99 -8.12 8.71
CA MET A 28 14.94 -7.09 8.61
C MET A 28 15.02 -6.29 7.31
N GLY A 29 16.23 -5.95 6.85
CA GLY A 29 16.43 -5.26 5.58
C GLY A 29 15.94 -6.05 4.36
N LYS A 30 16.12 -7.39 4.33
CA LYS A 30 15.58 -8.24 3.25
C LYS A 30 14.05 -8.29 3.29
N ILE A 31 13.46 -8.38 4.48
CA ILE A 31 12.01 -8.35 4.67
C ILE A 31 11.42 -7.03 4.16
N LEU A 32 11.97 -5.90 4.59
CA LEU A 32 11.51 -4.57 4.17
C LEU A 32 11.66 -4.36 2.65
N LYS A 33 12.78 -4.83 2.06
CA LYS A 33 12.97 -4.80 0.60
C LYS A 33 11.89 -5.59 -0.14
N LYS A 34 11.52 -6.76 0.39
CA LYS A 34 10.45 -7.56 -0.22
C LYS A 34 9.09 -6.87 -0.11
N ILE A 35 8.74 -6.35 1.07
CA ILE A 35 7.47 -5.63 1.29
C ILE A 35 7.36 -4.41 0.38
N THR A 36 8.45 -3.64 0.24
CA THR A 36 8.49 -2.46 -0.64
C THR A 36 8.35 -2.83 -2.11
N ASN A 37 9.07 -3.86 -2.57
CA ASN A 37 8.92 -4.38 -3.93
C ASN A 37 7.49 -4.87 -4.21
N ASP A 38 6.92 -5.66 -3.30
CA ASP A 38 5.55 -6.17 -3.42
C ASP A 38 4.52 -5.04 -3.49
N TYR A 39 4.75 -3.95 -2.74
CA TYR A 39 3.88 -2.77 -2.78
C TYR A 39 3.98 -2.02 -4.10
N GLU A 40 5.20 -1.80 -4.61
CA GLU A 40 5.42 -1.18 -5.92
C GLU A 40 4.81 -2.01 -7.05
N GLU A 41 5.00 -3.33 -7.02
CA GLU A 41 4.48 -4.24 -8.03
C GLU A 41 2.95 -4.28 -8.01
N ARG A 42 2.33 -4.33 -6.83
CA ARG A 42 0.86 -4.20 -6.72
C ARG A 42 0.35 -2.85 -7.22
N SER A 43 1.07 -1.77 -6.96
CA SER A 43 0.70 -0.43 -7.44
C SER A 43 0.78 -0.35 -8.96
N ARG A 44 1.84 -0.90 -9.58
CA ARG A 44 1.96 -0.98 -11.04
C ARG A 44 0.87 -1.87 -11.64
N ASN A 45 0.68 -3.07 -11.11
CA ASN A 45 -0.37 -3.98 -11.56
C ASN A 45 -1.77 -3.38 -11.40
N PHE A 46 -2.02 -2.58 -10.37
CA PHE A 46 -3.28 -1.85 -10.23
C PHE A 46 -3.49 -0.85 -11.37
N TRP A 47 -2.47 -0.02 -11.68
CA TRP A 47 -2.55 0.92 -12.78
C TRP A 47 -2.62 0.25 -14.14
N ASP A 48 -1.87 -0.83 -14.36
CA ASP A 48 -1.90 -1.60 -15.60
C ASP A 48 -3.29 -2.19 -15.82
N LYS A 49 -3.95 -2.69 -14.77
CA LYS A 49 -5.33 -3.15 -14.86
C LYS A 49 -6.32 -2.03 -15.17
N ILE A 50 -6.11 -0.82 -14.64
CA ILE A 50 -6.95 0.36 -14.93
C ILE A 50 -6.78 0.74 -16.40
N LEU A 51 -5.52 0.83 -16.86
CA LEU A 51 -5.16 1.25 -18.21
C LEU A 51 -5.56 0.21 -19.27
N ASN A 52 -5.55 -1.09 -18.92
CA ASN A 52 -5.98 -2.18 -19.79
C ASN A 52 -7.50 -2.43 -19.76
N GLY A 53 -8.28 -1.62 -19.04
CA GLY A 53 -9.74 -1.70 -19.00
C GLY A 53 -10.28 -2.94 -18.29
N GLU A 54 -9.49 -3.57 -17.42
CA GLU A 54 -9.99 -4.65 -16.58
C GLU A 54 -10.97 -4.10 -15.54
N LYS A 55 -12.06 -4.82 -15.26
CA LYS A 55 -13.01 -4.46 -14.20
C LYS A 55 -12.39 -4.81 -12.84
N ILE A 56 -11.73 -3.83 -12.22
CA ILE A 56 -11.03 -4.00 -10.93
C ILE A 56 -11.96 -3.84 -9.74
N LEU A 57 -12.99 -3.01 -9.88
CA LEU A 57 -13.98 -2.74 -8.85
C LEU A 57 -15.28 -3.45 -9.19
N SER A 58 -15.94 -3.99 -8.17
CA SER A 58 -17.36 -4.31 -8.28
C SER A 58 -18.17 -3.03 -8.54
N ASP A 59 -19.36 -3.16 -9.12
CA ASP A 59 -20.22 -1.99 -9.42
C ASP A 59 -20.50 -1.17 -8.15
N LYS A 60 -20.65 -1.86 -7.01
CA LYS A 60 -20.82 -1.23 -5.71
C LYS A 60 -19.60 -0.42 -5.26
N GLU A 61 -18.39 -0.96 -5.40
CA GLU A 61 -17.15 -0.25 -5.04
C GLU A 61 -16.90 0.93 -5.98
N ALA A 62 -17.27 0.80 -7.25
CA ALA A 62 -17.20 1.89 -8.21
C ALA A 62 -18.14 3.05 -7.83
N ASP A 63 -19.39 2.75 -7.45
CA ASP A 63 -20.39 3.75 -7.03
C ASP A 63 -19.97 4.46 -5.71
N GLU A 64 -19.41 3.71 -4.76
CA GLU A 64 -18.88 4.26 -3.51
C GLU A 64 -17.68 5.18 -3.76
N MET A 65 -16.76 4.76 -4.64
CA MET A 65 -15.59 5.56 -4.99
C MET A 65 -15.96 6.82 -5.79
N GLU A 66 -16.93 6.72 -6.71
CA GLU A 66 -17.45 7.88 -7.42
C GLU A 66 -18.07 8.90 -6.46
N SER A 67 -18.88 8.42 -5.51
CA SER A 67 -19.51 9.24 -4.48
C SER A 67 -18.46 9.94 -3.59
N PHE A 68 -17.41 9.23 -3.21
CA PHE A 68 -16.30 9.77 -2.44
C PHE A 68 -15.54 10.86 -3.21
N VAL A 69 -15.18 10.60 -4.48
CA VAL A 69 -14.47 11.57 -5.32
C VAL A 69 -15.32 12.81 -5.59
N LYS A 70 -16.63 12.67 -5.83
CA LYS A 70 -17.54 13.81 -6.00
C LYS A 70 -17.60 14.69 -4.75
N LYS A 71 -17.65 14.10 -3.55
CA LYS A 71 -17.59 14.85 -2.28
C LYS A 71 -16.27 15.58 -2.14
N LEU A 72 -15.16 14.89 -2.40
CA LEU A 72 -13.81 15.44 -2.26
C LEU A 72 -13.55 16.59 -3.26
N ARG A 73 -14.05 16.48 -4.49
CA ARG A 73 -14.03 17.58 -5.48
C ARG A 73 -14.82 18.80 -5.02
N LYS A 74 -16.02 18.59 -4.49
CA LYS A 74 -16.85 19.67 -3.90
C LYS A 74 -16.16 20.37 -2.74
N GLU A 75 -15.57 19.61 -1.82
CA GLU A 75 -14.88 20.14 -0.64
C GLU A 75 -13.61 20.92 -0.99
N LYS A 76 -12.88 20.48 -2.03
CA LYS A 76 -11.63 21.11 -2.46
C LYS A 76 -11.80 22.15 -3.56
N GLY A 77 -13.03 22.43 -3.99
CA GLY A 77 -13.33 23.45 -5.00
C GLY A 77 -12.91 23.08 -6.42
N PHE A 78 -12.59 21.81 -6.68
CA PHE A 78 -12.33 21.33 -8.03
C PHE A 78 -13.68 21.14 -8.74
N ARG A 79 -13.97 22.00 -9.73
CA ARG A 79 -15.13 21.85 -10.62
C ARG A 79 -14.89 20.74 -11.64
#